data_AF-R7JCP6-F1
#
_entry.id   AF-R7JCP6-F1
#
_cell.length_a   1.000
_cell.length_b   1.000
_cell.length_c   1.000
_cell.angle_alpha   90.00
_cell.angle_beta   90.00
_cell.angle_gamma   90.00
#
_symmetry.space_group_name_H-M   'P 1'
#
loop_
_entity.id
_entity.type
_entity.pdbx_description
1 polymer ?
#
loop_
_entity_poly.entity_id
_entity_poly.type
_entity_poly.pdbx_seq_one_letter_code
_entity_poly.pdbx_strand_id
1 'polypeptide(L)'
;MFGSEFHDQMYLEDGKIVRKTNNAGGIEGGMTNGEPIVVTAVMKPIPTLRKPLNTVDLKNLSETEAHFERSDTCAVEACSVVAESRIACVLVDEFLLKFGGDSLKEIKNRV
;
A
#
# COMPACT_ATOMS: atom_id res chain seq x y z
N MET A 1 14.91 2.54 -16.91
CA MET A 1 16.05 2.70 -15.99
C MET A 1 16.89 1.44 -16.09
N PHE A 2 18.22 1.54 -16.08
CA PHE A 2 19.09 0.35 -16.10
C PHE A 2 19.29 -0.20 -14.69
N GLY A 3 19.58 -1.50 -14.54
CA GLY A 3 19.85 -2.10 -13.22
C GLY A 3 21.02 -1.42 -12.49
N SER A 4 22.02 -0.95 -13.23
CA SER A 4 23.16 -0.18 -12.70
C SER A 4 22.77 1.14 -12.02
N GLU A 5 21.57 1.65 -12.29
CA GLU A 5 21.06 2.93 -11.78
C GLU A 5 19.91 2.74 -10.78
N PHE A 6 19.26 1.57 -10.80
CA PHE A 6 18.06 1.32 -10.01
C PHE A 6 18.38 0.76 -8.63
N HIS A 7 19.34 -0.15 -8.50
CA HIS A 7 19.56 -0.85 -7.22
C HIS A 7 20.14 0.06 -6.14
N ASP A 8 19.74 -0.19 -4.90
CA ASP A 8 20.20 0.57 -3.75
C ASP A 8 21.55 0.04 -3.26
N GLN A 9 22.61 0.75 -3.64
CA GLN A 9 23.98 0.40 -3.25
C GLN A 9 24.17 0.55 -1.73
N MET A 10 24.94 -0.38 -1.15
CA MET A 10 25.29 -0.37 0.25
C MET A 10 26.67 0.25 0.47
N TYR A 11 26.78 1.10 1.49
CA TYR A 11 28.01 1.76 1.93
C TYR A 11 28.26 1.49 3.40
N LEU A 12 29.48 1.77 3.86
CA LEU A 12 29.85 1.67 5.27
C LEU A 12 30.12 3.08 5.83
N GLU A 13 29.34 3.49 6.82
CA GLU A 13 29.50 4.77 7.53
C GLU A 13 29.43 4.51 9.04
N ASP A 14 30.45 4.93 9.80
CA ASP A 14 30.56 4.72 11.25
C ASP A 14 30.34 3.26 11.70
N GLY A 15 30.81 2.30 10.89
CA GLY A 15 30.66 0.86 11.17
C GLY A 15 29.26 0.30 10.92
N LYS A 16 28.35 1.09 10.33
CA LYS A 16 26.99 0.66 9.95
C LYS A 16 26.84 0.58 8.44
N ILE A 17 26.10 -0.44 7.99
CA ILE A 17 25.69 -0.54 6.59
C ILE A 17 24.57 0.47 6.36
N VAL A 18 24.74 1.34 5.37
CA VAL A 18 23.76 2.37 4.99
C VAL A 18 23.49 2.31 3.49
N ARG A 19 22.31 2.75 3.06
CA ARG A 19 22.00 3.01 1.65
C ARG A 19 21.82 4.50 1.43
N LYS A 20 22.17 4.98 0.24
CA LYS A 20 22.00 6.40 -0.14
C LYS A 20 20.72 6.66 -0.94
N THR A 21 20.06 5.59 -1.38
CA THR A 21 18.81 5.59 -2.14
C THR A 21 17.88 4.52 -1.58
N ASN A 22 16.60 4.62 -1.92
CA ASN A 22 15.57 3.66 -1.52
C ASN A 22 14.61 3.36 -2.68
N ASN A 23 15.18 3.04 -3.84
CA ASN A 23 14.46 2.72 -5.07
C ASN A 23 13.70 1.39 -4.95
N ALA A 24 14.19 0.45 -4.13
CA ALA A 24 13.49 -0.79 -3.78
C ALA A 24 12.31 -0.57 -2.82
N GLY A 25 12.15 0.65 -2.28
CA GLY A 25 11.03 1.00 -1.39
C GLY A 25 11.02 0.20 -0.09
N GLY A 26 12.20 -0.06 0.48
CA GLY A 26 12.37 -0.73 1.77
C GLY A 26 12.26 -2.26 1.73
N ILE A 27 12.02 -2.86 0.57
CA ILE A 27 11.82 -4.30 0.40
C ILE A 27 12.81 -4.86 -0.64
N GLU A 28 13.68 -5.79 -0.21
CA GLU A 28 14.59 -6.52 -1.09
C GLU A 28 14.38 -8.03 -0.90
N GLY A 29 14.20 -8.77 -2.00
CA GLY A 29 13.99 -10.22 -1.93
C GLY A 29 12.77 -10.66 -1.10
N GLY A 30 11.77 -9.78 -0.95
CA GLY A 30 10.58 -10.03 -0.13
C GLY A 30 10.76 -9.77 1.37
N MET A 31 11.88 -9.17 1.80
CA MET A 31 12.16 -8.85 3.20
C MET A 31 12.42 -7.36 3.38
N THR A 32 12.07 -6.83 4.56
CA THR A 32 12.41 -5.45 4.95
C THR A 32 13.93 -5.29 5.02
N ASN A 33 14.47 -4.27 4.35
CA ASN A 33 15.92 -4.10 4.21
C ASN A 33 16.52 -3.04 5.16
N GLY A 34 15.69 -2.43 6.00
CA GLY A 34 16.04 -1.39 6.99
C GLY A 34 15.70 0.04 6.55
N GLU A 35 15.46 0.27 5.26
CA GLU A 35 15.00 1.56 4.74
C GLU A 35 13.48 1.73 4.88
N PRO A 36 12.94 2.96 4.74
CA PRO A 36 11.50 3.19 4.78
C PRO A 36 10.74 2.33 3.77
N ILE A 37 9.65 1.69 4.19
CA ILE A 37 8.77 0.97 3.25
C ILE A 37 7.96 2.00 2.46
N VAL A 38 8.12 2.01 1.14
CA VAL A 38 7.43 2.95 0.23
C VAL A 38 6.51 2.18 -0.69
N VAL A 39 5.21 2.44 -0.58
CA VAL A 39 4.17 1.79 -1.39
C VAL A 39 3.43 2.84 -2.19
N THR A 40 3.25 2.60 -3.48
CA THR A 40 2.38 3.40 -4.35
C THR A 40 1.16 2.57 -4.73
N ALA A 41 -0.03 3.13 -4.56
CA ALA A 41 -1.29 2.52 -4.93
C ALA A 41 -2.03 3.38 -5.96
N VAL A 42 -2.84 2.74 -6.80
CA VAL A 42 -3.69 3.42 -7.78
C VAL A 42 -5.14 3.16 -7.42
N MET A 43 -5.88 4.25 -7.18
CA MET A 43 -7.32 4.21 -6.98
C MET A 43 -8.00 4.60 -8.30
N LYS A 44 -8.88 3.74 -8.82
CA LYS A 44 -9.75 4.12 -9.94
C LYS A 44 -10.71 5.25 -9.50
N PRO A 45 -11.21 6.08 -10.42
CA PRO A 45 -12.28 7.02 -10.10
C PRO A 45 -13.51 6.34 -9.50
N ILE A 46 -14.22 7.04 -8.63
CA ILE A 46 -15.46 6.54 -8.05
C ILE A 46 -16.47 6.26 -9.17
N PRO A 47 -17.17 5.11 -9.19
CA PRO A 47 -17.75 4.59 -10.42
C PRO A 47 -18.96 5.36 -10.96
N THR A 48 -19.81 5.90 -10.08
CA THR A 48 -21.08 6.53 -10.48
C THR A 48 -20.91 8.03 -10.65
N LEU A 49 -21.43 8.56 -11.76
CA LEU A 49 -21.24 9.95 -12.18
C LEU A 49 -22.57 10.69 -12.23
N ARG A 50 -22.58 11.99 -11.93
CA ARG A 50 -23.77 12.85 -12.10
C ARG A 50 -24.24 12.93 -13.54
N LYS A 51 -23.30 12.86 -14.49
CA LYS A 51 -23.60 12.56 -15.89
C LYS A 51 -23.49 11.04 -16.03
N PRO A 52 -24.60 10.31 -16.00
CA PRO A 52 -24.57 8.86 -15.89
C PRO A 52 -23.96 8.23 -17.16
N LEU A 53 -23.49 7.01 -17.00
CA LEU A 53 -23.00 6.17 -18.10
C LEU A 53 -24.13 5.26 -18.59
N ASN A 54 -24.06 4.82 -19.84
CA ASN A 54 -25.01 3.84 -20.36
C ASN A 54 -24.81 2.47 -19.68
N THR A 55 -25.90 1.79 -19.38
CA THR A 55 -25.94 0.44 -18.81
C THR A 55 -27.19 -0.31 -19.27
N VAL A 56 -27.50 -1.46 -18.68
CA VAL A 56 -28.65 -2.30 -19.03
C VAL A 56 -29.47 -2.62 -17.78
N ASP A 57 -30.79 -2.48 -17.86
CA ASP A 57 -31.70 -2.98 -16.83
C ASP A 57 -31.81 -4.51 -16.97
N LEU A 58 -31.38 -5.23 -15.93
CA LEU A 58 -31.34 -6.69 -15.94
C LEU A 58 -32.72 -7.37 -15.89
N LYS A 59 -33.80 -6.64 -15.53
CA LYS A 59 -35.15 -7.21 -15.47
C LYS A 59 -35.76 -7.43 -16.86
N ASN A 60 -35.51 -6.50 -17.77
CA ASN A 60 -36.12 -6.45 -19.11
C ASN A 60 -35.08 -6.42 -20.25
N LEU A 61 -33.79 -6.41 -19.93
CA LEU A 61 -32.66 -6.35 -20.87
C LEU A 61 -32.70 -5.15 -21.82
N SER A 62 -33.21 -4.00 -21.36
CA SER A 62 -33.21 -2.76 -22.13
C SER A 62 -32.05 -1.84 -21.73
N GLU A 63 -31.58 -1.04 -22.69
CA GLU A 63 -30.64 0.06 -22.43
C GLU A 63 -31.24 1.06 -21.42
N THR A 64 -30.40 1.51 -20.49
CA THR A 64 -30.76 2.51 -19.47
C THR A 64 -29.50 3.28 -19.02
N GLU A 65 -29.65 4.21 -18.08
CA GLU A 65 -28.55 4.98 -17.50
C GLU A 65 -28.16 4.45 -16.11
N ALA A 66 -26.87 4.50 -15.78
CA ALA A 66 -26.34 4.03 -14.51
C ALA A 66 -26.87 4.89 -13.34
N HIS A 67 -27.29 4.21 -12.26
CA HIS A 67 -27.77 4.88 -11.06
C HIS A 67 -26.65 5.67 -10.36
N PHE A 68 -27.00 6.83 -9.80
CA PHE A 68 -26.07 7.70 -9.09
C PHE A 68 -26.14 7.44 -7.58
N GLU A 69 -25.08 6.85 -7.03
CA GLU A 69 -25.05 6.41 -5.62
C GLU A 69 -24.39 7.43 -4.69
N ARG A 70 -23.24 7.99 -5.09
CA ARG A 70 -22.48 8.94 -4.25
C ARG A 70 -22.05 10.17 -5.01
N SER A 71 -21.91 11.27 -4.28
CA SER A 71 -21.62 12.60 -4.82
C SER A 71 -20.20 13.09 -4.67
N ASP A 72 -19.32 12.34 -3.99
CA ASP A 72 -17.91 12.65 -3.92
C ASP A 72 -17.26 12.59 -5.32
N THR A 73 -16.42 13.57 -5.62
CA THR A 73 -15.68 13.64 -6.90
C THR A 73 -14.33 12.93 -6.83
N CYS A 74 -13.71 12.92 -5.65
CA CYS A 74 -12.44 12.26 -5.35
C CYS A 74 -12.50 11.68 -3.94
N ALA A 75 -11.91 10.51 -3.76
CA ALA A 75 -11.77 9.84 -2.47
C ALA A 75 -10.34 9.29 -2.27
N VAL A 76 -9.36 9.81 -3.01
CA VAL A 76 -7.96 9.34 -2.98
C VAL A 76 -7.33 9.58 -1.61
N GLU A 77 -7.63 10.73 -1.00
CA GLU A 77 -7.14 11.11 0.32
C GLU A 77 -7.71 10.18 1.42
N ALA A 78 -9.01 9.87 1.37
CA ALA A 78 -9.60 8.90 2.27
C ALA A 78 -9.04 7.48 2.01
N CYS A 79 -8.77 7.14 0.75
CA CYS A 79 -8.16 5.87 0.38
C CYS A 79 -6.73 5.73 0.93
N SER A 80 -5.95 6.80 1.06
CA SER A 80 -4.59 6.71 1.62
C SER A 80 -4.62 6.28 3.08
N VAL A 81 -5.55 6.82 3.89
CA VAL A 81 -5.73 6.42 5.29
C VAL A 81 -6.13 4.95 5.42
N VAL A 82 -7.01 4.48 4.52
CA VAL A 82 -7.40 3.06 4.48
C VAL A 82 -6.21 2.18 4.07
N ALA A 83 -5.40 2.63 3.11
CA ALA A 83 -4.22 1.92 2.66
C ALA A 83 -3.16 1.82 3.79
N GLU A 84 -2.89 2.92 4.49
CA GLU A 84 -1.99 2.94 5.67
C GLU A 84 -2.47 1.96 6.75
N SER A 85 -3.77 1.97 7.06
CA SER A 85 -4.37 1.05 8.03
C SER A 85 -4.18 -0.41 7.62
N ARG A 86 -4.37 -0.72 6.33
CA ARG A 86 -4.18 -2.08 5.82
C ARG A 86 -2.71 -2.50 5.85
N ILE A 87 -1.79 -1.60 5.50
CA ILE A 87 -0.34 -1.84 5.58
C ILE A 87 0.05 -2.12 7.04
N ALA A 88 -0.46 -1.36 8.01
CA ALA A 88 -0.19 -1.57 9.43
C ALA A 88 -0.61 -2.97 9.90
N CYS A 89 -1.78 -3.47 9.48
CA CYS A 89 -2.19 -4.84 9.78
C CYS A 89 -1.19 -5.88 9.25
N VAL A 90 -0.78 -5.76 7.98
CA VAL A 90 0.18 -6.69 7.37
C VAL A 90 1.54 -6.64 8.07
N LEU A 91 2.02 -5.44 8.42
CA LEU A 91 3.28 -5.28 9.15
C LEU A 91 3.21 -5.93 10.54
N VAL A 92 2.10 -5.79 11.26
CA VAL A 92 1.92 -6.43 12.57
C VAL A 92 1.87 -7.95 12.43
N ASP A 93 1.18 -8.49 11.42
CA ASP A 93 1.12 -9.93 11.17
C ASP A 93 2.53 -10.50 10.93
N GLU A 94 3.32 -9.89 10.05
CA GLU A 94 4.70 -10.32 9.75
C GLU A 94 5.65 -10.11 10.93
N PHE A 95 5.47 -9.02 11.67
CA PHE A 95 6.25 -8.75 12.88
C PHE A 95 5.98 -9.81 13.96
N LEU A 96 4.72 -10.17 14.20
CA LEU A 96 4.36 -11.22 15.14
C LEU A 96 4.77 -12.60 14.66
N LEU A 97 4.75 -12.87 13.35
CA LEU A 97 5.28 -14.11 12.79
C LEU A 97 6.78 -14.25 13.06
N LYS A 98 7.54 -13.16 12.93
CA LYS A 98 8.99 -13.14 13.13
C LYS A 98 9.38 -13.20 14.61
N PHE A 99 8.76 -12.38 15.46
CA PHE A 99 9.18 -12.20 16.85
C PHE A 99 8.33 -12.99 17.84
N GLY A 100 7.06 -13.27 17.54
CA GLY A 100 6.11 -13.95 18.44
C GLY A 100 5.86 -13.21 19.77
N GLY A 101 5.19 -13.89 20.70
CA GLY A 101 4.93 -13.42 22.05
C GLY A 101 3.45 -13.16 22.33
N ASP A 102 3.04 -13.39 23.58
CA ASP A 102 1.63 -13.33 24.00
C ASP A 102 1.29 -12.04 24.76
N SER A 103 2.31 -11.20 25.03
CA SER A 103 2.12 -9.91 25.68
C SER A 103 3.09 -8.85 25.14
N LEU A 104 2.68 -7.58 25.21
CA LEU A 104 3.53 -6.46 24.79
C LEU A 104 4.87 -6.40 25.56
N LYS A 105 4.89 -6.81 26.83
CA LYS A 105 6.13 -6.86 27.63
C LYS A 105 7.10 -7.90 27.08
N GLU A 106 6.59 -9.06 26.72
CA GLU A 106 7.40 -10.13 26.12
C GLU A 106 7.94 -9.71 24.75
N ILE A 107 7.07 -9.20 23.87
CA ILE A 107 7.45 -8.72 22.55
C ILE A 107 8.59 -7.69 22.64
N LYS A 108 8.48 -6.70 23.55
CA LYS A 108 9.52 -5.68 23.76
C LYS A 108 10.88 -6.22 24.17
N ASN A 109 10.95 -7.41 24.77
CA ASN A 109 12.23 -8.03 25.15
C ASN A 109 12.85 -8.84 23.99
N ARG A 110 12.09 -9.10 22.93
CA ARG A 110 12.53 -9.90 21.77
C ARG A 110 13.03 -9.03 20.60
N VAL A 111 12.74 -7.74 20.62
CA VAL A 111 13.05 -6.76 19.56
C VAL A 111 14.22 -5.89 19.96
#